data_AF-A0AAN6WDF8-F1
#
_entry.id   AF-A0AAN6WDF8-F1
#
_cell.length_a   1.000
_cell.length_b   1.000
_cell.length_c   1.000
_cell.angle_alpha   90.00
_cell.angle_beta   90.00
_cell.angle_gamma   90.00
#
_symmetry.space_group_name_H-M   'P 1'
#
loop_
_entity.id
_entity.type
_entity.pdbx_description
1 polymer ?
#
loop_
_entity_poly.entity_id
_entity_poly.type
_entity_poly.pdbx_seq_one_letter_code
_entity_poly.pdbx_strand_id
1 'polypeptide(L)'
;MSSSLFSAQLHPGRALGFLVLGASLHDVLTRIKAEPQRFPKIELYFEPTSPVTKEVIVGLPANGLRLQFDGPEQRLRLIEVINFTKNHIFFKPANDKERDLVRPPSDSPTIDSTPEPTFRHIYQRFLGPTYGGEFVKQAGDAGLYILSYPGVGFVFPMKASEFSPQKDVVSLLSSSAVPISMAIFSGDSWAQARKTMWTEALPSIKTFAPLSKGRDVCPDEVSLVRIHGGGKVQLFRKWTNNSFWIHFGETTPQQIVAELGPPDAIYRKNDQRMYIHKLRTASNTAGRPNGKDLKQHDDMTDTDQSSLNPSDGYESNEEEEAVEDEIAIVAGECFYNYFYLGFDILVSTPTESSEPPPSSSSKPTPEPPFRSTNPHQQVATKLIVHGNVPGSYPFNRHRRCRWEVAYLGKGDDENTEDKVPNSETPFPELEEKLKEEWKSIYASESEAQQKQRGMVLNRGWGDSPGSSIEMLGGWEEPGAGGMGRKFEGSEESTTTLYGYPGLVFEVLRSGAVSAVTVF
;
A
#
# COMPACT_ATOMS: atom_id res chain seq x y z
N MET A 1 32.01 -6.27 7.22
CA MET A 1 31.38 -6.96 6.08
C MET A 1 31.27 -5.94 4.96
N SER A 2 31.87 -6.20 3.80
CA SER A 2 31.79 -5.27 2.66
C SER A 2 30.36 -5.29 2.10
N SER A 3 29.64 -4.16 2.18
CA SER A 3 28.33 -4.03 1.53
C SER A 3 28.56 -4.14 0.02
N SER A 4 28.04 -5.20 -0.60
CA SER A 4 28.07 -5.35 -2.05
C SER A 4 27.22 -4.25 -2.70
N LEU A 5 27.81 -3.49 -3.62
CA LEU A 5 27.10 -2.45 -4.37
C LEU A 5 25.82 -3.01 -5.01
N PHE A 6 24.77 -2.19 -5.06
CA PHE A 6 23.54 -2.56 -5.78
C PHE A 6 23.84 -2.68 -7.28
N SER A 7 23.75 -3.90 -7.80
CA SER A 7 23.94 -4.22 -9.21
C SER A 7 22.60 -4.46 -9.89
N ALA A 8 22.33 -3.77 -11.01
CA ALA A 8 21.04 -3.86 -11.69
C ALA A 8 21.13 -3.63 -13.21
N GLN A 9 20.33 -4.42 -13.94
CA GLN A 9 20.13 -4.25 -15.36
C GLN A 9 19.20 -3.06 -15.63
N LEU A 10 19.62 -2.17 -16.53
CA LEU A 10 18.76 -1.14 -17.10
C LEU A 10 17.81 -1.74 -18.13
N HIS A 11 16.51 -1.50 -17.97
CA HIS A 11 15.48 -1.73 -18.98
C HIS A 11 14.86 -0.38 -19.35
N PRO A 12 15.31 0.27 -20.44
CA PRO A 12 14.83 1.58 -20.85
C PRO A 12 13.30 1.64 -20.89
N GLY A 13 12.72 2.68 -20.30
CA GLY A 13 11.27 2.86 -20.28
C GLY A 13 10.50 1.96 -19.33
N ARG A 14 11.16 1.06 -18.61
CA ARG A 14 10.50 -0.03 -17.88
C ARG A 14 11.01 -0.24 -16.46
N ALA A 15 12.31 -0.39 -16.25
CA ALA A 15 12.85 -0.82 -14.96
C ALA A 15 14.34 -0.58 -14.78
N LEU A 16 14.77 -0.62 -13.50
CA LEU A 16 16.16 -0.81 -13.10
C LEU A 16 16.24 -2.03 -12.17
N GLY A 17 16.64 -3.19 -12.71
CA GLY A 17 16.59 -4.46 -12.00
C GLY A 17 15.15 -4.83 -11.61
N PHE A 18 14.91 -5.02 -10.30
CA PHE A 18 13.58 -5.32 -9.78
C PHE A 18 12.70 -4.08 -9.57
N LEU A 19 13.26 -2.87 -9.71
CA LEU A 19 12.56 -1.60 -9.58
C LEU A 19 11.83 -1.32 -10.91
N VAL A 20 10.58 -1.73 -11.01
CA VAL A 20 9.78 -1.65 -12.24
C VAL A 20 8.82 -0.46 -12.15
N LEU A 21 8.78 0.36 -13.20
CA LEU A 21 7.80 1.44 -13.31
C LEU A 21 6.39 0.86 -13.23
N GLY A 22 5.55 1.45 -12.39
CA GLY A 22 4.22 0.96 -12.08
C GLY A 22 4.16 0.02 -10.87
N ALA A 23 5.29 -0.42 -10.30
CA ALA A 23 5.29 -1.14 -9.02
C ALA A 23 4.74 -0.28 -7.89
N SER A 24 4.03 -0.89 -6.94
CA SER A 24 3.47 -0.15 -5.81
C SER A 24 4.56 0.24 -4.81
N LEU A 25 4.38 1.35 -4.12
CA LEU A 25 5.25 1.79 -3.02
C LEU A 25 5.38 0.72 -1.95
N HIS A 26 4.29 0.02 -1.66
CA HIS A 26 4.27 -1.10 -0.75
C HIS A 26 5.28 -2.17 -1.15
N ASP A 27 5.16 -2.69 -2.38
CA ASP A 27 5.98 -3.81 -2.84
C ASP A 27 7.47 -3.43 -2.95
N VAL A 28 7.75 -2.21 -3.41
CA VAL A 28 9.11 -1.71 -3.54
C VAL A 28 9.77 -1.57 -2.16
N LEU A 29 9.10 -0.95 -1.19
CA LEU A 29 9.63 -0.83 0.16
C LEU A 29 9.77 -2.20 0.85
N THR A 30 8.82 -3.12 0.68
CA THR A 30 8.91 -4.47 1.24
C THR A 30 10.15 -5.20 0.72
N ARG A 31 10.43 -5.13 -0.59
CA ARG A 31 11.65 -5.72 -1.17
C ARG A 31 12.94 -5.05 -0.71
N ILE A 32 12.96 -3.72 -0.62
CA ILE A 32 14.14 -2.99 -0.15
C ILE A 32 14.43 -3.30 1.33
N LYS A 33 13.40 -3.31 2.18
CA LYS A 33 13.51 -3.63 3.62
C LYS A 33 13.94 -5.08 3.88
N ALA A 34 13.62 -6.00 2.98
CA ALA A 34 14.07 -7.40 3.06
C ALA A 34 15.58 -7.58 2.84
N GLU A 35 16.28 -6.56 2.30
CA GLU A 35 17.72 -6.62 2.03
C GLU A 35 18.49 -5.47 2.72
N PRO A 36 18.51 -5.41 4.07
CA PRO A 36 19.09 -4.28 4.81
C PRO A 36 20.59 -4.11 4.59
N GLN A 37 21.32 -5.18 4.24
CA GLN A 37 22.74 -5.10 3.90
C GLN A 37 23.00 -4.42 2.55
N ARG A 38 22.06 -4.57 1.60
CA ARG A 38 22.12 -3.95 0.28
C ARG A 38 21.54 -2.54 0.28
N PHE A 39 20.53 -2.29 1.12
CA PHE A 39 19.86 -1.00 1.28
C PHE A 39 19.90 -0.53 2.74
N PRO A 40 21.08 -0.12 3.25
CA PRO A 40 21.26 0.16 4.68
C PRO A 40 20.63 1.47 5.14
N LYS A 41 20.25 2.36 4.22
CA LYS A 41 19.64 3.64 4.54
C LYS A 41 18.51 3.95 3.56
N ILE A 42 17.32 4.14 4.10
CA ILE A 42 16.09 4.48 3.37
C ILE A 42 15.58 5.80 3.94
N GLU A 43 15.40 6.79 3.08
CA GLU A 43 14.83 8.10 3.42
C GLU A 43 13.47 8.22 2.74
N LEU A 44 12.46 8.70 3.46
CA LEU A 44 11.11 8.90 2.94
C LEU A 44 10.78 10.39 3.00
N TYR A 45 10.38 10.96 1.86
CA TYR A 45 9.94 12.34 1.76
C TYR A 45 8.52 12.38 1.21
N PHE A 46 7.65 13.14 1.88
CA PHE A 46 6.26 13.35 1.51
C PHE A 46 5.79 14.70 2.06
N GLU A 47 4.70 15.23 1.52
CA GLU A 47 4.07 16.45 2.00
C GLU A 47 2.99 16.13 3.06
N PRO A 48 3.17 16.49 4.35
CA PRO A 48 2.26 16.07 5.43
C PRO A 48 0.84 16.63 5.30
N THR A 49 0.68 17.78 4.64
CA THR A 49 -0.62 18.42 4.37
C THR A 49 -1.39 17.78 3.21
N SER A 50 -0.72 16.97 2.38
CA SER A 50 -1.30 16.36 1.18
C SER A 50 -0.68 14.99 0.88
N PRO A 51 -0.65 14.06 1.86
CA PRO A 51 0.17 12.85 1.79
C PRO A 51 -0.35 11.79 0.80
N VAL A 52 -1.56 11.98 0.26
CA VAL A 52 -2.24 11.05 -0.66
C VAL A 52 -2.44 11.61 -2.07
N THR A 53 -2.19 12.91 -2.27
CA THR A 53 -2.34 13.57 -3.57
C THR A 53 -0.99 13.94 -4.19
N LYS A 54 -0.01 14.25 -3.35
CA LYS A 54 1.35 14.62 -3.76
C LYS A 54 2.25 13.40 -3.84
N GLU A 55 3.32 13.57 -4.61
CA GLU A 55 4.30 12.52 -4.85
C GLU A 55 4.99 12.09 -3.55
N VAL A 56 5.33 10.80 -3.48
CA VAL A 56 6.11 10.23 -2.39
C VAL A 56 7.48 9.85 -2.93
N ILE A 57 8.54 10.31 -2.27
CA ILE A 57 9.92 10.10 -2.71
C ILE A 57 10.62 9.17 -1.73
N VAL A 58 11.21 8.09 -2.25
CA VAL A 58 12.08 7.18 -1.50
C VAL A 58 13.53 7.44 -1.93
N GLY A 59 14.32 8.00 -1.02
CA GLY A 59 15.76 8.19 -1.18
C GLY A 59 16.54 6.96 -0.72
N LEU A 60 17.47 6.50 -1.56
CA LEU A 60 18.43 5.43 -1.23
C LEU A 60 19.85 5.99 -1.33
N PRO A 61 20.26 6.86 -0.39
CA PRO A 61 21.53 7.60 -0.46
C PRO A 61 22.76 6.70 -0.44
N ALA A 62 22.67 5.50 0.16
CA ALA A 62 23.74 4.51 0.15
C ALA A 62 23.95 3.86 -1.23
N ASN A 63 22.90 3.84 -2.05
CA ASN A 63 22.89 3.22 -3.39
C ASN A 63 22.96 4.25 -4.52
N GLY A 64 22.85 5.54 -4.19
CA GLY A 64 22.85 6.62 -5.17
C GLY A 64 21.57 6.68 -6.01
N LEU A 65 20.43 6.24 -5.44
CA LEU A 65 19.14 6.23 -6.13
C LEU A 65 18.12 7.11 -5.44
N ARG A 66 17.16 7.60 -6.22
CA ARG A 66 15.94 8.26 -5.77
C ARG A 66 14.76 7.72 -6.57
N LEU A 67 13.72 7.29 -5.88
CA LEU A 67 12.52 6.70 -6.48
C LEU A 67 11.34 7.63 -6.20
N GLN A 68 10.52 7.92 -7.20
CA GLN A 68 9.35 8.79 -7.03
C GLN A 68 8.07 8.06 -7.42
N PHE A 69 7.08 8.15 -6.52
CA PHE A 69 5.79 7.51 -6.64
C PHE A 69 4.71 8.59 -6.77
N ASP A 70 3.67 8.32 -7.55
CA ASP A 70 2.49 9.21 -7.55
C ASP A 70 1.76 9.17 -6.19
N GLY A 71 0.94 10.19 -5.92
CA GLY A 71 0.16 10.24 -4.68
C GLY A 71 -1.00 9.24 -4.67
N PRO A 72 -1.95 9.32 -5.63
CA PRO A 72 -3.21 8.59 -5.53
C PRO A 72 -3.09 7.06 -5.60
N GLU A 73 -2.23 6.54 -6.48
CA GLU A 73 -2.08 5.09 -6.69
C GLU A 73 -0.80 4.52 -6.05
N GLN A 74 0.08 5.39 -5.55
CA GLN A 74 1.41 5.06 -5.02
C GLN A 74 2.22 4.16 -5.95
N ARG A 75 2.26 4.49 -7.25
CA ARG A 75 2.99 3.76 -8.29
C ARG A 75 4.30 4.44 -8.63
N LEU A 76 5.35 3.64 -8.76
CA LEU A 76 6.67 4.10 -9.16
C LEU A 76 6.60 4.73 -10.56
N ARG A 77 6.81 6.04 -10.65
CA ARG A 77 6.76 6.80 -11.91
C ARG A 77 8.13 7.14 -12.46
N LEU A 78 9.10 7.35 -11.57
CA LEU A 78 10.43 7.81 -11.92
C LEU A 78 11.48 7.13 -11.05
N ILE A 79 12.53 6.62 -11.71
CA ILE A 79 13.73 6.11 -11.04
C ILE A 79 14.88 7.01 -11.44
N GLU A 80 15.59 7.56 -10.46
CA GLU A 80 16.73 8.43 -10.69
C GLU A 80 17.99 7.84 -10.08
N VAL A 81 19.06 7.88 -10.85
CA VAL A 81 20.42 7.60 -10.41
C VAL A 81 21.09 8.94 -10.21
N ILE A 82 21.29 9.29 -8.95
CA ILE A 82 21.85 10.58 -8.50
C ILE A 82 23.34 10.49 -8.16
N ASN A 83 23.87 9.27 -8.04
CA ASN A 83 25.29 9.04 -7.85
C ASN A 83 25.70 7.71 -8.48
N PHE A 84 26.52 7.76 -9.53
CA PHE A 84 26.93 6.61 -10.32
C PHE A 84 27.98 5.72 -9.64
N THR A 85 28.64 6.17 -8.57
CA THR A 85 29.71 5.41 -7.89
C THR A 85 29.17 4.46 -6.80
N LYS A 86 27.88 4.58 -6.47
CA LYS A 86 27.20 3.84 -5.41
C LYS A 86 26.35 2.66 -5.92
N ASN A 87 26.40 2.38 -7.21
CA ASN A 87 25.67 1.31 -7.87
C ASN A 87 26.50 0.77 -9.03
N HIS A 88 26.08 -0.40 -9.51
CA HIS A 88 26.62 -1.02 -10.72
C HIS A 88 25.45 -1.21 -11.71
N ILE A 89 25.38 -0.34 -12.72
CA ILE A 89 24.31 -0.38 -13.71
C ILE A 89 24.87 -0.87 -15.03
N PHE A 90 24.22 -1.89 -15.59
CA PHE A 90 24.59 -2.46 -16.88
C PHE A 90 23.38 -2.54 -17.81
N PHE A 91 23.64 -2.59 -19.11
CA PHE A 91 22.63 -2.73 -20.16
C PHE A 91 22.96 -3.95 -21.01
N LYS A 92 21.94 -4.80 -21.23
CA LYS A 92 22.06 -5.99 -22.06
C LYS A 92 21.06 -5.89 -23.23
N PRO A 93 21.51 -5.51 -24.43
CA PRO A 93 20.66 -5.53 -25.62
C PRO A 93 20.37 -6.99 -26.01
N ALA A 94 19.26 -7.24 -26.71
CA ALA A 94 18.72 -8.58 -26.96
C ALA A 94 19.70 -9.59 -27.58
N ASN A 95 20.73 -9.12 -28.29
CA ASN A 95 21.71 -9.95 -29.01
C ASN A 95 23.18 -9.53 -28.79
N ASP A 96 23.45 -8.73 -27.76
CA ASP A 96 24.76 -8.12 -27.57
C ASP A 96 25.37 -8.41 -26.20
N LYS A 97 26.67 -8.15 -26.09
CA LYS A 97 27.39 -8.24 -24.82
C LYS A 97 26.83 -7.21 -23.83
N GLU A 98 26.91 -7.58 -22.55
CA GLU A 98 26.65 -6.68 -21.43
C GLU A 98 27.56 -5.46 -21.51
N ARG A 99 26.97 -4.30 -21.24
CA ARG A 99 27.66 -3.00 -21.32
C ARG A 99 27.45 -2.26 -20.01
N ASP A 100 28.53 -1.91 -19.33
CA ASP A 100 28.45 -1.16 -18.09
C ASP A 100 28.23 0.33 -18.37
N LEU A 101 27.39 0.97 -17.56
CA LEU A 101 27.17 2.42 -17.62
C LEU A 101 28.45 3.18 -17.24
N VAL A 102 29.15 2.66 -16.24
CA VAL A 102 30.42 3.18 -15.76
C VAL A 102 31.50 2.16 -16.11
N ARG A 103 32.61 2.61 -16.70
CA ARG A 103 33.68 1.69 -17.09
C ARG A 103 34.27 0.98 -15.86
N PRO A 104 34.49 -0.33 -15.91
CA PRO A 104 35.31 -0.99 -14.91
C PRO A 104 36.73 -0.39 -14.97
N PRO A 105 37.41 -0.20 -13.83
CA PRO A 105 38.78 0.29 -13.83
C PRO A 105 39.66 -0.67 -14.64
N SER A 106 40.29 -0.17 -15.70
CA SER A 106 41.28 -0.92 -16.46
C SER A 106 42.55 -1.13 -15.63
N ASP A 107 43.26 -2.24 -15.82
CA ASP A 107 44.52 -2.61 -15.14
C ASP A 107 45.70 -1.62 -15.33
N SER A 108 45.51 -0.51 -16.03
CA SER A 108 46.45 0.61 -16.12
C SER A 108 46.02 1.74 -15.18
N PRO A 109 46.71 1.96 -14.03
CA PRO A 109 46.37 3.00 -13.09
C PRO A 109 46.85 4.35 -13.63
N THR A 110 46.02 5.04 -14.40
CA THR A 110 46.19 6.48 -14.59
C THR A 110 45.53 7.19 -13.41
N ILE A 111 46.35 7.95 -12.70
CA ILE A 111 46.11 8.70 -11.47
C ILE A 111 44.78 9.49 -11.51
N ASP A 112 43.98 9.33 -10.44
CA ASP A 112 42.95 10.24 -9.92
C ASP A 112 41.65 10.52 -10.72
N SER A 113 41.14 9.59 -11.52
CA SER A 113 39.74 9.71 -12.01
C SER A 113 38.84 8.63 -11.41
N THR A 114 37.85 9.05 -10.64
CA THR A 114 36.73 8.17 -10.30
C THR A 114 36.02 7.79 -11.60
N PRO A 115 35.70 6.51 -11.83
CA PRO A 115 35.09 6.10 -13.09
C PRO A 115 33.67 6.69 -13.16
N GLU A 116 33.44 7.54 -14.17
CA GLU A 116 32.20 8.28 -14.38
C GLU A 116 31.62 8.05 -15.80
N PRO A 117 30.29 8.12 -15.98
CA PRO A 117 29.66 7.85 -17.26
C PRO A 117 29.76 9.06 -18.21
N THR A 118 30.91 9.23 -18.86
CA THR A 118 31.12 10.32 -19.84
C THR A 118 30.11 10.26 -21.00
N PHE A 119 29.75 11.42 -21.56
CA PHE A 119 28.88 11.54 -22.72
C PHE A 119 29.35 10.66 -23.89
N ARG A 120 30.65 10.65 -24.18
CA ARG A 120 31.23 9.77 -25.22
C ARG A 120 30.96 8.30 -24.94
N HIS A 121 31.07 7.85 -23.69
CA HIS A 121 30.79 6.45 -23.32
C HIS A 121 29.30 6.12 -23.48
N ILE A 122 28.43 7.00 -22.99
CA ILE A 122 26.97 6.84 -23.11
C ILE A 122 26.56 6.73 -24.59
N TYR A 123 27.04 7.66 -25.42
CA TYR A 123 26.70 7.77 -26.84
C TYR A 123 27.33 6.66 -27.70
N GLN A 124 28.60 6.30 -27.50
CA GLN A 124 29.31 5.37 -28.39
C GLN A 124 29.20 3.91 -27.97
N ARG A 125 29.01 3.63 -26.68
CA ARG A 125 29.11 2.27 -26.12
C ARG A 125 27.87 1.83 -25.38
N PHE A 126 27.25 2.69 -24.57
CA PHE A 126 26.14 2.27 -23.72
C PHE A 126 24.80 2.19 -24.49
N LEU A 127 24.23 3.34 -24.90
CA LEU A 127 22.90 3.43 -25.52
C LEU A 127 22.91 3.71 -27.02
N GLY A 128 23.99 4.32 -27.54
CA GLY A 128 24.08 4.64 -28.96
C GLY A 128 23.71 6.09 -29.29
N PRO A 129 23.52 6.42 -30.59
CA PRO A 129 23.13 7.75 -31.02
C PRO A 129 21.70 8.08 -30.60
N THR A 130 21.43 9.36 -30.35
CA THR A 130 20.09 9.86 -30.00
C THR A 130 19.82 11.25 -30.58
N TYR A 131 18.56 11.68 -30.49
CA TYR A 131 18.10 13.01 -30.85
C TYR A 131 18.50 14.06 -29.81
N GLY A 132 18.32 15.33 -30.19
CA GLY A 132 18.50 16.48 -29.30
C GLY A 132 17.74 16.37 -27.98
N GLY A 133 18.34 16.90 -26.92
CA GLY A 133 17.72 17.08 -25.61
C GLY A 133 16.98 18.40 -25.43
N GLU A 134 16.42 18.59 -24.23
CA GLU A 134 15.78 19.84 -23.79
C GLU A 134 16.75 20.64 -22.91
N PHE A 135 16.88 21.94 -23.16
CA PHE A 135 17.61 22.84 -22.26
C PHE A 135 16.64 23.53 -21.30
N VAL A 136 16.90 23.40 -20.00
CA VAL A 136 16.14 24.03 -18.93
C VAL A 136 17.03 25.08 -18.27
N LYS A 137 16.71 26.36 -18.49
CA LYS A 137 17.41 27.48 -17.88
C LYS A 137 17.13 27.53 -16.37
N GLN A 138 18.17 27.71 -15.57
CA GLN A 138 18.07 27.97 -14.13
C GLN A 138 18.35 29.45 -13.82
N ALA A 139 18.46 29.79 -12.55
CA ALA A 139 18.79 31.16 -12.14
C ALA A 139 20.17 31.59 -12.69
N GLY A 140 20.23 32.78 -13.30
CA GLY A 140 21.46 33.33 -13.88
C GLY A 140 21.85 32.70 -15.23
N ASP A 141 23.14 32.35 -15.36
CA ASP A 141 23.71 31.67 -16.54
C ASP A 141 23.77 30.14 -16.35
N ALA A 142 23.32 29.61 -15.21
CA ALA A 142 23.23 28.16 -15.00
C ALA A 142 22.04 27.56 -15.77
N GLY A 143 22.22 26.34 -16.25
CA GLY A 143 21.17 25.58 -16.91
C GLY A 143 21.46 24.09 -16.91
N LEU A 144 20.46 23.32 -17.28
CA LEU A 144 20.52 21.88 -17.39
C LEU A 144 20.17 21.47 -18.82
N TYR A 145 20.99 20.63 -19.43
CA TYR A 145 20.70 20.01 -20.71
C TYR A 145 20.31 18.55 -20.50
N ILE A 146 19.08 18.19 -20.85
CA ILE A 146 18.51 16.87 -20.63
C ILE A 146 18.56 16.08 -21.94
N LEU A 147 19.61 15.28 -22.10
CA LEU A 147 19.76 14.37 -23.23
C LEU A 147 18.77 13.22 -23.07
N SER A 148 17.87 13.05 -24.04
CA SER A 148 16.81 12.03 -23.99
C SER A 148 17.12 10.84 -24.88
N TYR A 149 16.79 9.65 -24.39
CA TYR A 149 16.63 8.40 -25.13
C TYR A 149 15.20 7.90 -24.84
N PRO A 150 14.66 6.96 -25.64
CA PRO A 150 13.39 6.31 -25.30
C PRO A 150 13.44 5.70 -23.89
N GLY A 151 12.69 6.30 -22.98
CA GLY A 151 12.55 5.90 -21.58
C GLY A 151 13.75 6.12 -20.66
N VAL A 152 14.78 6.85 -21.10
CA VAL A 152 15.95 7.20 -20.28
C VAL A 152 16.39 8.63 -20.57
N GLY A 153 16.74 9.41 -19.55
CA GLY A 153 17.26 10.76 -19.68
C GLY A 153 18.56 10.94 -18.92
N PHE A 154 19.52 11.70 -19.46
CA PHE A 154 20.74 12.10 -18.77
C PHE A 154 20.77 13.62 -18.63
N VAL A 155 21.00 14.10 -17.42
CA VAL A 155 21.03 15.53 -17.12
C VAL A 155 22.47 16.00 -17.05
N PHE A 156 22.85 16.92 -17.93
CA PHE A 156 24.17 17.55 -17.96
C PHE A 156 24.07 19.01 -17.50
N PRO A 157 25.00 19.50 -16.67
CA PRO A 157 25.09 20.93 -16.38
C PRO A 157 25.57 21.66 -17.64
N MET A 158 24.91 22.75 -18.02
CA MET A 158 25.24 23.53 -19.21
C MET A 158 24.92 25.01 -18.98
N LYS A 159 25.83 25.91 -19.37
CA LYS A 159 25.55 27.35 -19.26
C LYS A 159 24.56 27.81 -20.33
N ALA A 160 23.72 28.79 -20.00
CA ALA A 160 22.76 29.34 -20.95
C ALA A 160 23.44 30.02 -22.14
N SER A 161 24.61 30.62 -21.93
CA SER A 161 25.47 31.19 -22.97
C SER A 161 26.06 30.16 -23.95
N GLU A 162 26.21 28.90 -23.54
CA GLU A 162 26.80 27.81 -24.35
C GLU A 162 25.73 27.09 -25.20
N PHE A 163 24.46 27.15 -24.77
CA PHE A 163 23.35 26.51 -25.45
C PHE A 163 22.96 27.25 -26.74
N SER A 164 22.81 26.49 -27.83
CA SER A 164 22.24 26.98 -29.10
C SER A 164 21.35 25.90 -29.70
N PRO A 165 20.09 26.20 -30.04
CA PRO A 165 19.16 25.21 -30.59
C PRO A 165 19.52 24.75 -32.01
N GLN A 166 20.42 25.46 -32.71
CA GLN A 166 20.88 25.10 -34.05
C GLN A 166 22.05 24.11 -34.04
N LYS A 167 22.70 23.91 -32.89
CA LYS A 167 23.82 22.98 -32.74
C LYS A 167 23.31 21.57 -32.48
N ASP A 168 23.99 20.58 -33.04
CA ASP A 168 23.73 19.17 -32.75
C ASP A 168 24.24 18.78 -31.35
N VAL A 169 23.79 17.63 -30.84
CA VAL A 169 24.16 17.16 -29.49
C VAL A 169 25.68 17.00 -29.33
N VAL A 170 26.35 16.49 -30.36
CA VAL A 170 27.78 16.17 -30.31
C VAL A 170 28.63 17.44 -30.26
N SER A 171 28.16 18.54 -30.85
CA SER A 171 28.80 19.86 -30.74
C SER A 171 28.39 20.63 -29.48
N LEU A 172 27.23 20.32 -28.88
CA LEU A 172 26.77 20.91 -27.63
C LEU A 172 27.46 20.31 -26.40
N LEU A 173 27.67 18.99 -26.37
CA LEU A 173 28.27 18.29 -25.22
C LEU A 173 29.71 17.88 -25.52
N SER A 174 30.63 18.24 -24.63
CA SER A 174 32.00 17.75 -24.73
C SER A 174 32.06 16.23 -24.54
N SER A 175 33.01 15.56 -25.20
CA SER A 175 33.15 14.10 -25.09
C SER A 175 33.39 13.60 -23.66
N SER A 176 33.96 14.45 -22.81
CA SER A 176 34.23 14.18 -21.39
C SER A 176 33.15 14.74 -20.46
N ALA A 177 32.07 15.34 -20.97
CA ALA A 177 30.98 15.82 -20.13
C ALA A 177 30.40 14.65 -19.33
N VAL A 178 30.14 14.86 -18.05
CA VAL A 178 29.58 13.85 -17.15
C VAL A 178 28.19 14.33 -16.71
N PRO A 179 27.17 13.47 -16.79
CA PRO A 179 25.84 13.83 -16.31
C PRO A 179 25.83 13.88 -14.78
N ILE A 180 25.00 14.77 -14.22
CA ILE A 180 24.74 14.83 -12.78
C ILE A 180 23.74 13.77 -12.33
N SER A 181 22.88 13.30 -13.24
CA SER A 181 21.91 12.25 -12.96
C SER A 181 21.45 11.53 -14.22
N MET A 182 20.91 10.32 -14.02
CA MET A 182 20.18 9.55 -15.02
C MET A 182 18.76 9.29 -14.52
N ALA A 183 17.75 9.47 -15.37
CA ALA A 183 16.35 9.21 -15.10
C ALA A 183 15.86 8.04 -15.96
N ILE A 184 15.06 7.14 -15.39
CA ILE A 184 14.30 6.10 -16.10
C ILE A 184 12.81 6.39 -15.90
N PHE A 185 12.09 6.53 -17.00
CA PHE A 185 10.68 6.96 -17.02
C PHE A 185 9.92 6.29 -18.17
N SER A 186 8.60 6.25 -18.12
CA SER A 186 7.79 5.77 -19.24
C SER A 186 7.60 6.87 -20.29
N GLY A 187 7.90 6.59 -21.55
CA GLY A 187 7.72 7.52 -22.68
C GLY A 187 8.96 7.64 -23.59
N ASP A 188 8.79 8.27 -24.75
CA ASP A 188 9.83 8.30 -25.79
C ASP A 188 10.90 9.38 -25.58
N SER A 189 10.59 10.43 -24.81
CA SER A 189 11.52 11.51 -24.48
C SER A 189 11.13 12.19 -23.16
N TRP A 190 12.08 12.83 -22.50
CA TRP A 190 11.80 13.53 -21.23
C TRP A 190 10.77 14.64 -21.39
N ALA A 191 10.87 15.42 -22.47
CA ALA A 191 10.00 16.57 -22.74
C ALA A 191 8.53 16.17 -22.92
N GLN A 192 8.27 14.97 -23.44
CA GLN A 192 6.92 14.41 -23.57
C GLN A 192 6.49 13.77 -22.25
N ALA A 193 7.32 12.88 -21.69
CA ALA A 193 6.99 12.12 -20.49
C ALA A 193 6.66 13.03 -19.29
N ARG A 194 7.41 14.12 -19.06
CA ARG A 194 7.19 15.03 -17.93
C ARG A 194 5.80 15.68 -17.89
N LYS A 195 5.05 15.67 -19.00
CA LYS A 195 3.70 16.24 -19.08
C LYS A 195 2.63 15.30 -18.56
N THR A 196 2.85 13.98 -18.66
CA THR A 196 1.85 12.95 -18.37
C THR A 196 2.31 11.92 -17.34
N MET A 197 3.58 11.90 -16.95
CA MET A 197 4.20 10.88 -16.09
C MET A 197 3.40 10.54 -14.81
N TRP A 198 2.79 11.57 -14.21
CA TRP A 198 2.05 11.46 -12.95
C TRP A 198 0.59 11.04 -13.10
N THR A 199 0.03 11.12 -14.31
CA THR A 199 -1.40 10.89 -14.56
C THR A 199 -1.66 9.76 -15.56
N GLU A 200 -0.69 9.41 -16.39
CA GLU A 200 -0.79 8.37 -17.40
C GLU A 200 -0.99 6.98 -16.78
N ALA A 201 -1.84 6.15 -17.36
CA ALA A 201 -1.98 4.76 -16.93
C ALA A 201 -0.77 3.95 -17.40
N LEU A 202 0.05 3.47 -16.45
CA LEU A 202 1.18 2.61 -16.78
C LEU A 202 0.72 1.21 -17.21
N PRO A 203 1.45 0.56 -18.14
CA PRO A 203 1.16 -0.82 -18.51
C PRO A 203 1.23 -1.77 -17.31
N SER A 204 0.50 -2.89 -17.38
CA SER A 204 0.55 -3.91 -16.33
C SER A 204 1.98 -4.42 -16.10
N ILE A 205 2.38 -4.49 -14.83
CA ILE A 205 3.70 -5.01 -14.42
C ILE A 205 3.88 -6.45 -14.90
N LYS A 206 2.79 -7.22 -15.05
CA LYS A 206 2.82 -8.60 -15.56
C LYS A 206 3.36 -8.69 -16.99
N THR A 207 3.30 -7.61 -17.77
CA THR A 207 3.91 -7.54 -19.11
C THR A 207 5.43 -7.51 -19.08
N PHE A 208 6.04 -7.25 -17.90
CA PHE A 208 7.48 -7.23 -17.73
C PHE A 208 8.02 -8.65 -17.49
N ALA A 209 8.38 -9.32 -18.59
CA ALA A 209 8.84 -10.70 -18.64
C ALA A 209 9.93 -11.09 -17.58
N PRO A 210 10.91 -10.23 -17.24
CA PRO A 210 11.91 -10.57 -16.23
C PRO A 210 11.33 -10.87 -14.82
N LEU A 211 10.16 -10.32 -14.48
CA LEU A 211 9.46 -10.60 -13.22
C LEU A 211 8.33 -11.63 -13.35
N SER A 212 7.84 -11.96 -14.54
CA SER A 212 6.69 -12.85 -14.75
C SER A 212 7.07 -14.34 -14.74
N LYS A 213 8.05 -14.75 -13.92
CA LYS A 213 8.47 -16.16 -13.85
C LYS A 213 7.47 -16.99 -13.05
N GLY A 214 6.45 -17.52 -13.74
CA GLY A 214 5.49 -18.47 -13.18
C GLY A 214 4.27 -18.61 -14.10
N ARG A 215 3.70 -19.82 -14.18
CA ARG A 215 2.38 -20.07 -14.82
C ARG A 215 1.22 -19.79 -13.86
N ASP A 216 1.48 -19.14 -12.72
CA ASP A 216 0.40 -18.81 -11.79
C ASP A 216 -0.36 -17.61 -12.33
N VAL A 217 -1.58 -17.88 -12.77
CA VAL A 217 -2.55 -16.87 -13.19
C VAL A 217 -3.03 -16.15 -11.92
N CYS A 218 -2.19 -15.26 -11.39
CA CYS A 218 -2.60 -14.39 -10.31
C CYS A 218 -3.64 -13.39 -10.87
N PRO A 219 -4.79 -13.22 -10.21
CA PRO A 219 -5.76 -12.15 -10.48
C PRO A 219 -5.10 -10.79 -10.77
N ASP A 220 -5.68 -10.00 -11.66
CA ASP A 220 -5.32 -8.58 -11.75
C ASP A 220 -5.65 -7.87 -10.44
N GLU A 221 -4.80 -6.91 -10.10
CA GLU A 221 -4.91 -6.16 -8.86
C GLU A 221 -6.24 -5.41 -8.76
N VAL A 222 -6.75 -5.25 -7.54
CA VAL A 222 -7.87 -4.35 -7.28
C VAL A 222 -7.36 -2.91 -7.30
N SER A 223 -8.02 -2.06 -8.09
CA SER A 223 -7.71 -0.63 -8.20
C SER A 223 -8.70 0.27 -7.46
N LEU A 224 -9.95 -0.16 -7.28
CA LEU A 224 -11.00 0.64 -6.67
C LEU A 224 -12.03 -0.24 -5.95
N VAL A 225 -12.38 0.14 -4.72
CA VAL A 225 -13.51 -0.40 -3.95
C VAL A 225 -14.65 0.63 -3.96
N ARG A 226 -15.73 0.31 -4.65
CA ARG A 226 -16.93 1.15 -4.68
C ARG A 226 -17.91 0.70 -3.62
N ILE A 227 -18.24 1.60 -2.70
CA ILE A 227 -19.13 1.35 -1.56
C ILE A 227 -20.55 1.80 -1.97
N HIS A 228 -21.50 0.87 -1.96
CA HIS A 228 -22.90 1.12 -2.33
C HIS A 228 -23.84 1.24 -1.13
N GLY A 229 -23.38 0.91 0.08
CA GLY A 229 -24.18 0.88 1.30
C GLY A 229 -25.03 -0.39 1.41
N GLY A 230 -25.74 -0.56 2.53
CA GLY A 230 -26.61 -1.73 2.75
C GLY A 230 -25.88 -3.08 2.71
N GLY A 231 -24.64 -3.12 3.19
CA GLY A 231 -23.80 -4.33 3.13
C GLY A 231 -23.21 -4.67 1.75
N LYS A 232 -23.24 -3.76 0.77
CA LYS A 232 -22.79 -4.04 -0.62
C LYS A 232 -21.57 -3.23 -1.03
N VAL A 233 -20.55 -3.93 -1.53
CA VAL A 233 -19.36 -3.32 -2.13
C VAL A 233 -19.01 -3.99 -3.46
N GLN A 234 -18.45 -3.21 -4.37
CA GLN A 234 -18.02 -3.66 -5.69
C GLN A 234 -16.53 -3.37 -5.90
N LEU A 235 -15.76 -4.39 -6.26
CA LEU A 235 -14.31 -4.30 -6.41
C LEU A 235 -13.95 -4.34 -7.89
N PHE A 236 -13.24 -3.31 -8.36
CA PHE A 236 -12.81 -3.15 -9.75
C PHE A 236 -11.35 -3.56 -9.91
N ARG A 237 -11.09 -4.37 -10.94
CA ARG A 237 -9.74 -4.80 -11.30
C ARG A 237 -9.06 -3.78 -12.20
N LYS A 238 -7.76 -3.55 -12.01
CA LYS A 238 -6.98 -2.67 -12.88
C LYS A 238 -6.76 -3.30 -14.25
N TRP A 239 -6.59 -2.46 -15.27
CA TRP A 239 -6.31 -2.82 -16.67
C TRP A 239 -7.40 -3.67 -17.36
N THR A 240 -8.52 -3.94 -16.69
CA THR A 240 -9.66 -4.67 -17.21
C THR A 240 -10.95 -3.93 -16.85
N ASN A 241 -12.04 -4.25 -17.52
CA ASN A 241 -13.37 -3.75 -17.15
C ASN A 241 -14.09 -4.73 -16.20
N ASN A 242 -13.34 -5.63 -15.55
CA ASN A 242 -13.91 -6.64 -14.69
C ASN A 242 -14.11 -6.11 -13.27
N SER A 243 -15.24 -6.46 -12.68
CA SER A 243 -15.55 -6.18 -11.29
C SER A 243 -16.32 -7.34 -10.69
N PHE A 244 -16.25 -7.50 -9.37
CA PHE A 244 -17.06 -8.46 -8.64
C PHE A 244 -17.64 -7.83 -7.38
N TRP A 245 -18.69 -8.43 -6.84
CA TRP A 245 -19.41 -7.93 -5.68
C TRP A 245 -19.06 -8.73 -4.43
N ILE A 246 -18.99 -8.03 -3.30
CA ILE A 246 -19.06 -8.64 -1.97
C ILE A 246 -20.35 -8.11 -1.33
N HIS A 247 -21.22 -9.05 -1.00
CA HIS A 247 -22.41 -8.87 -0.20
C HIS A 247 -22.11 -9.38 1.22
N PHE A 248 -22.02 -8.47 2.19
CA PHE A 248 -21.78 -8.83 3.59
C PHE A 248 -22.97 -9.61 4.16
N GLY A 249 -22.68 -10.67 4.90
CA GLY A 249 -23.67 -11.63 5.40
C GLY A 249 -23.96 -12.79 4.43
N GLU A 250 -23.52 -12.72 3.17
CA GLU A 250 -23.86 -13.72 2.14
C GLU A 250 -22.64 -14.30 1.43
N THR A 251 -21.63 -13.48 1.13
CA THR A 251 -20.47 -13.89 0.32
C THR A 251 -19.60 -14.88 1.08
N THR A 252 -19.36 -16.05 0.52
CA THR A 252 -18.63 -17.13 1.20
C THR A 252 -17.12 -16.97 1.08
N PRO A 253 -16.33 -17.55 2.01
CA PRO A 253 -14.87 -17.61 1.91
C PRO A 253 -14.38 -18.24 0.60
N GLN A 254 -15.09 -19.25 0.09
CA GLN A 254 -14.75 -19.90 -1.17
C GLN A 254 -14.94 -18.94 -2.36
N GLN A 255 -15.99 -18.12 -2.37
CA GLN A 255 -16.19 -17.09 -3.39
C GLN A 255 -15.11 -16.00 -3.31
N ILE A 256 -14.75 -15.57 -2.10
CA ILE A 256 -13.66 -14.61 -1.89
C ILE A 256 -12.35 -15.15 -2.49
N VAL A 257 -11.97 -16.38 -2.15
CA VAL A 257 -10.73 -17.00 -2.64
C VAL A 257 -10.78 -17.27 -4.15
N ALA A 258 -11.94 -17.61 -4.71
CA ALA A 258 -12.10 -17.79 -6.15
C ALA A 258 -11.87 -16.49 -6.93
N GLU A 259 -12.31 -15.35 -6.40
CA GLU A 259 -12.13 -14.05 -7.04
C GLU A 259 -10.74 -13.45 -6.79
N LEU A 260 -10.27 -13.46 -5.54
CA LEU A 260 -9.06 -12.75 -5.11
C LEU A 260 -7.79 -13.61 -5.08
N GLY A 261 -7.93 -14.93 -5.14
CA GLY A 261 -6.86 -15.86 -4.78
C GLY A 261 -6.77 -16.07 -3.27
N PRO A 262 -5.81 -16.88 -2.80
CA PRO A 262 -5.60 -17.10 -1.38
C PRO A 262 -5.16 -15.80 -0.68
N PRO A 263 -5.55 -15.57 0.60
CA PRO A 263 -5.05 -14.43 1.37
C PRO A 263 -3.56 -14.58 1.67
N ASP A 264 -2.88 -13.45 1.85
CA ASP A 264 -1.46 -13.40 2.21
C ASP A 264 -1.22 -13.92 3.64
N ALA A 265 -2.18 -13.68 4.54
CA ALA A 265 -2.20 -14.23 5.89
C ALA A 265 -3.63 -14.42 6.39
N ILE A 266 -3.81 -15.31 7.37
CA ILE A 266 -5.08 -15.52 8.07
C ILE A 266 -4.85 -15.24 9.56
N TYR A 267 -5.52 -14.22 10.08
CA TYR A 267 -5.52 -13.91 11.50
C TYR A 267 -6.79 -14.44 12.15
N ARG A 268 -6.68 -15.40 13.07
CA ARG A 268 -7.83 -15.91 13.85
C ARG A 268 -8.03 -15.06 15.09
N LYS A 269 -9.24 -14.54 15.28
CA LYS A 269 -9.59 -13.75 16.45
C LYS A 269 -9.79 -14.72 17.62
N ASN A 270 -8.77 -14.83 18.47
CA ASN A 270 -8.90 -15.52 19.75
C ASN A 270 -9.62 -14.58 20.73
N ASP A 271 -10.72 -15.05 21.31
CA ASP A 271 -11.51 -14.26 22.25
C ASP A 271 -10.71 -14.01 23.55
N GLN A 272 -10.07 -12.84 23.66
CA GLN A 272 -9.32 -12.45 24.86
C GLN A 272 -10.22 -12.25 26.09
N ARG A 273 -11.56 -12.26 25.95
CA ARG A 273 -12.49 -12.18 27.08
C ARG A 273 -12.25 -13.31 28.09
N MET A 274 -11.89 -14.51 27.63
CA MET A 274 -11.52 -15.64 28.50
C MET A 274 -10.24 -15.39 29.31
N TYR A 275 -9.29 -14.59 28.80
CA TYR A 275 -8.04 -14.29 29.50
C TYR A 275 -8.26 -13.35 30.70
N ILE A 276 -9.13 -12.35 30.52
CA ILE A 276 -9.52 -11.40 31.58
C ILE A 276 -10.34 -12.11 32.67
N HIS A 277 -11.19 -13.07 32.30
CA HIS A 277 -11.91 -13.90 33.26
C HIS A 277 -10.99 -14.87 34.02
N LYS A 278 -9.98 -15.46 33.38
CA LYS A 278 -8.98 -16.30 34.07
C LYS A 278 -8.17 -15.51 35.11
N LEU A 279 -7.78 -14.27 34.81
CA LEU A 279 -7.12 -13.38 35.78
C LEU A 279 -8.04 -13.02 36.96
N ARG A 280 -9.33 -12.78 36.69
CA ARG A 280 -10.30 -12.43 37.74
C ARG A 280 -10.70 -13.62 38.61
N THR A 281 -10.82 -14.81 38.04
CA THR A 281 -11.09 -16.04 38.79
C THR A 281 -9.87 -16.46 39.63
N ALA A 282 -8.64 -16.32 39.10
CA ALA A 282 -7.41 -16.55 39.86
C ALA A 282 -7.25 -15.58 41.05
N SER A 283 -7.83 -14.37 40.97
CA SER A 283 -7.80 -13.41 42.08
C SER A 283 -8.80 -13.70 43.21
N ASN A 284 -9.80 -14.57 43.00
CA ASN A 284 -10.82 -14.92 44.00
C ASN A 284 -10.59 -16.25 44.73
N THR A 285 -9.66 -17.09 44.25
CA THR A 285 -9.20 -18.26 44.99
C THR A 285 -7.90 -17.92 45.70
N ALA A 286 -7.94 -17.82 47.02
CA ALA A 286 -6.78 -17.58 47.87
C ALA A 286 -5.76 -18.73 47.75
N GLY A 287 -4.82 -18.57 46.81
CA GLY A 287 -3.62 -19.38 46.69
C GLY A 287 -2.55 -18.51 46.06
N ARG A 288 -1.54 -18.09 46.83
CA ARG A 288 -0.39 -17.35 46.31
C ARG A 288 0.26 -18.19 45.20
N PRO A 289 0.35 -17.72 43.94
CA PRO A 289 1.18 -18.40 42.97
C PRO A 289 2.64 -18.11 43.31
N ASN A 290 3.44 -19.16 43.32
CA ASN A 290 4.88 -19.06 43.56
C ASN A 290 5.53 -18.31 42.38
N GLY A 291 6.42 -17.36 42.66
CA GLY A 291 7.00 -16.42 41.69
C GLY A 291 7.96 -17.00 40.65
N LYS A 292 7.71 -18.22 40.15
CA LYS A 292 8.51 -18.89 39.11
C LYS A 292 7.77 -19.21 37.82
N ASP A 293 6.45 -19.01 37.75
CA ASP A 293 5.64 -19.28 36.54
C ASP A 293 5.20 -18.03 35.77
N LEU A 294 5.71 -16.85 36.13
CA LEU A 294 5.60 -15.65 35.28
C LEU A 294 6.82 -15.56 34.36
N LYS A 295 6.99 -16.56 33.48
CA LYS A 295 7.71 -16.33 32.23
C LYS A 295 6.69 -15.82 31.22
N GLN A 296 6.72 -14.50 31.05
CA GLN A 296 6.27 -13.80 29.86
C GLN A 296 6.79 -14.59 28.64
N HIS A 297 5.92 -15.34 27.96
CA HIS A 297 6.25 -15.92 26.67
C HIS A 297 6.03 -14.84 25.63
N ASP A 298 6.98 -13.89 25.59
CA ASP A 298 7.22 -13.06 24.42
C ASP A 298 7.85 -13.96 23.35
N ASP A 299 7.00 -14.69 22.61
CA ASP A 299 7.30 -15.27 21.29
C ASP A 299 6.35 -14.54 20.34
N MET A 300 6.70 -13.37 19.79
CA MET A 300 7.60 -13.19 18.64
C MET A 300 7.44 -14.29 17.59
N THR A 301 6.84 -13.92 16.47
CA THR A 301 7.09 -14.49 15.14
C THR A 301 7.00 -16.01 15.03
N ASP A 302 5.80 -16.54 14.77
CA ASP A 302 5.69 -17.85 14.14
C ASP A 302 4.63 -17.86 13.02
N THR A 303 5.14 -17.71 11.81
CA THR A 303 4.52 -18.19 10.59
C THR A 303 4.58 -19.72 10.57
N ASP A 304 3.43 -20.34 10.26
CA ASP A 304 3.25 -21.76 9.92
C ASP A 304 2.77 -22.68 11.07
N GLN A 305 1.45 -22.69 11.26
CA GLN A 305 0.74 -23.80 11.92
C GLN A 305 -0.19 -24.47 10.91
N SER A 306 0.36 -24.88 9.77
CA SER A 306 -0.37 -25.63 8.75
C SER A 306 0.32 -26.94 8.37
N SER A 307 0.47 -27.84 9.34
CA SER A 307 0.74 -29.25 9.05
C SER A 307 0.34 -30.17 10.21
N LEU A 308 -0.94 -30.53 10.29
CA LEU A 308 -1.37 -31.74 11.00
C LEU A 308 -1.49 -32.86 9.95
N ASN A 309 -0.49 -33.74 9.90
CA ASN A 309 -0.62 -35.04 9.23
C ASN A 309 -1.18 -36.08 10.22
N PRO A 310 -2.09 -36.98 9.81
CA PRO A 310 -2.57 -38.06 10.64
C PRO A 310 -1.56 -39.21 10.62
N SER A 311 -1.15 -39.70 11.79
CA SER A 311 -0.43 -40.97 11.91
C SER A 311 -0.99 -41.74 13.08
N ASP A 312 -1.55 -42.90 12.75
CA ASP A 312 -2.14 -43.89 13.63
C ASP A 312 -1.13 -44.54 14.59
N GLY A 313 -1.64 -45.00 15.74
CA GLY A 313 -1.22 -46.25 16.37
C GLY A 313 -0.47 -46.16 17.70
N TYR A 314 -1.19 -46.40 18.79
CA TYR A 314 -0.99 -47.47 19.81
C TYR A 314 -1.21 -47.00 21.26
N GLU A 315 -2.35 -47.46 21.79
CA GLU A 315 -2.77 -47.78 23.17
C GLU A 315 -2.00 -47.26 24.39
N SER A 316 -2.74 -46.58 25.28
CA SER A 316 -2.82 -46.96 26.70
C SER A 316 -4.11 -46.39 27.31
N ASN A 317 -5.01 -47.28 27.74
CA ASN A 317 -6.22 -47.01 28.52
C ASN A 317 -5.85 -46.50 29.92
N GLU A 318 -6.29 -45.31 30.29
CA GLU A 318 -6.70 -45.01 31.67
C GLU A 318 -7.96 -44.13 31.63
N GLU A 319 -8.97 -44.59 32.35
CA GLU A 319 -10.30 -44.02 32.47
C GLU A 319 -10.24 -42.71 33.26
N GLU A 320 -10.19 -41.57 32.57
CA GLU A 320 -10.60 -40.28 33.14
C GLU A 320 -11.91 -39.86 32.46
N GLU A 321 -12.94 -39.71 33.29
CA GLU A 321 -14.29 -39.33 32.91
C GLU A 321 -14.27 -38.16 31.93
N ALA A 322 -14.83 -38.40 30.74
CA ALA A 322 -15.03 -37.40 29.71
C ALA A 322 -15.96 -36.31 30.24
N VAL A 323 -15.37 -35.23 30.73
CA VAL A 323 -16.03 -33.93 30.79
C VAL A 323 -16.07 -33.42 29.34
N GLU A 324 -17.03 -33.92 28.57
CA GLU A 324 -17.46 -33.33 27.30
C GLU A 324 -18.19 -31.99 27.56
N ASP A 325 -17.52 -31.06 28.25
CA ASP A 325 -18.03 -29.71 28.44
C ASP A 325 -17.31 -28.76 27.45
N GLU A 326 -18.02 -28.44 26.37
CA GLU A 326 -17.99 -27.13 25.69
C GLU A 326 -16.68 -26.62 25.04
N ILE A 327 -15.75 -27.50 24.63
CA ILE A 327 -14.57 -27.07 23.84
C ILE A 327 -14.79 -27.20 22.31
N ALA A 328 -15.93 -27.72 21.89
CA ALA A 328 -16.31 -27.84 20.48
C ALA A 328 -17.27 -26.72 20.06
N ILE A 329 -16.91 -25.99 19.01
CA ILE A 329 -17.74 -25.02 18.23
C ILE A 329 -17.72 -23.56 18.74
N VAL A 330 -16.54 -22.96 18.85
CA VAL A 330 -16.41 -21.57 18.36
C VAL A 330 -15.71 -21.68 17.01
N ALA A 331 -16.50 -21.73 15.95
CA ALA A 331 -16.02 -21.61 14.58
C ALA A 331 -15.43 -20.20 14.40
N GLY A 332 -14.18 -20.04 14.84
CA GLY A 332 -13.54 -18.76 15.16
C GLY A 332 -13.56 -17.79 13.99
N GLU A 333 -14.04 -16.59 14.28
CA GLU A 333 -13.92 -15.44 13.38
C GLU A 333 -12.47 -15.28 12.93
N CYS A 334 -12.25 -15.04 11.65
CA CYS A 334 -10.89 -14.82 11.13
C CYS A 334 -10.85 -13.75 10.06
N PHE A 335 -9.73 -13.05 9.99
CA PHE A 335 -9.44 -12.08 8.96
C PHE A 335 -8.62 -12.73 7.87
N TYR A 336 -9.06 -12.52 6.63
CA TYR A 336 -8.27 -12.79 5.43
C TYR A 336 -7.54 -11.50 5.09
N ASN A 337 -6.22 -11.51 5.26
CA ASN A 337 -5.37 -10.35 5.03
C ASN A 337 -4.82 -10.36 3.61
N TYR A 338 -5.13 -9.31 2.85
CA TYR A 338 -4.58 -9.11 1.51
C TYR A 338 -3.67 -7.87 1.51
N PHE A 339 -2.45 -8.02 2.05
CA PHE A 339 -1.45 -6.95 2.14
C PHE A 339 -1.16 -6.34 0.76
N TYR A 340 -1.08 -7.17 -0.29
CA TYR A 340 -0.80 -6.72 -1.66
C TYR A 340 -2.03 -6.18 -2.41
N LEU A 341 -3.25 -6.42 -1.92
CA LEU A 341 -4.46 -5.81 -2.48
C LEU A 341 -4.93 -4.58 -1.70
N GLY A 342 -4.43 -4.41 -0.48
CA GLY A 342 -4.66 -3.22 0.34
C GLY A 342 -5.91 -3.26 1.20
N PHE A 343 -6.41 -4.44 1.52
CA PHE A 343 -7.59 -4.60 2.38
C PHE A 343 -7.60 -5.93 3.15
N ASP A 344 -8.40 -5.98 4.22
CA ASP A 344 -8.65 -7.18 5.02
C ASP A 344 -10.15 -7.50 5.01
N ILE A 345 -10.50 -8.78 4.97
CA ILE A 345 -11.91 -9.23 5.01
C ILE A 345 -12.13 -10.06 6.27
N LEU A 346 -13.10 -9.68 7.09
CA LEU A 346 -13.56 -10.51 8.22
C LEU A 346 -14.51 -11.58 7.70
N VAL A 347 -14.17 -12.83 8.02
CA VAL A 347 -14.99 -14.01 7.82
C VAL A 347 -15.52 -14.45 9.19
N SER A 348 -16.83 -14.39 9.38
CA SER A 348 -17.51 -14.75 10.62
C SER A 348 -18.87 -15.40 10.34
N THR A 349 -19.61 -15.73 11.40
CA THR A 349 -21.03 -16.10 11.25
C THR A 349 -21.82 -14.95 10.62
N PRO A 350 -22.91 -15.24 9.87
CA PRO A 350 -23.72 -14.22 9.24
C PRO A 350 -24.29 -13.23 10.25
N THR A 351 -24.15 -11.94 9.96
CA THR A 351 -24.73 -10.82 10.71
C THR A 351 -25.69 -10.06 9.82
N GLU A 352 -26.67 -9.38 10.41
CA GLU A 352 -27.56 -8.49 9.65
C GLU A 352 -26.74 -7.38 8.98
N SER A 353 -27.02 -7.12 7.70
CA SER A 353 -26.37 -6.07 6.94
C SER A 353 -26.71 -4.70 7.51
N SER A 354 -25.81 -3.73 7.30
CA SER A 354 -26.05 -2.34 7.65
C SER A 354 -27.32 -1.78 6.98
N GLU A 355 -27.95 -0.79 7.62
CA GLU A 355 -29.10 -0.10 7.03
C GLU A 355 -28.72 0.52 5.66
N PRO A 356 -29.59 0.43 4.64
CA PRO A 356 -29.31 1.05 3.36
C PRO A 356 -29.37 2.59 3.47
N PRO A 357 -28.56 3.32 2.69
CA PRO A 357 -28.58 4.77 2.70
C PRO A 357 -29.96 5.30 2.29
N PRO A 358 -30.50 6.34 2.95
CA PRO A 358 -31.85 6.85 2.70
C PRO A 358 -32.12 7.22 1.23
N SER A 359 -31.11 7.75 0.53
CA SER A 359 -31.18 8.09 -0.90
C SER A 359 -31.29 6.88 -1.83
N SER A 360 -30.89 5.68 -1.39
CA SER A 360 -30.80 4.49 -2.25
C SER A 360 -32.07 3.64 -2.34
N SER A 361 -33.13 4.02 -1.63
CA SER A 361 -34.43 3.31 -1.58
C SER A 361 -35.12 3.05 -2.94
N SER A 362 -34.54 3.53 -4.05
CA SER A 362 -35.08 3.43 -5.41
C SER A 362 -34.15 2.79 -6.46
N LYS A 363 -32.88 2.46 -6.16
CA LYS A 363 -31.94 1.93 -7.17
C LYS A 363 -31.80 0.40 -7.10
N PRO A 364 -32.11 -0.35 -8.17
CA PRO A 364 -31.90 -1.80 -8.19
C PRO A 364 -30.40 -2.11 -8.18
N THR A 365 -29.91 -2.65 -7.07
CA THR A 365 -28.59 -3.30 -7.01
C THR A 365 -28.76 -4.79 -7.34
N PRO A 366 -27.78 -5.44 -7.97
CA PRO A 366 -27.85 -6.87 -8.24
C PRO A 366 -28.10 -7.63 -6.94
N GLU A 367 -29.12 -8.48 -6.92
CA GLU A 367 -29.30 -9.44 -5.83
C GLU A 367 -28.42 -10.67 -6.13
N PRO A 368 -27.85 -11.31 -5.09
CA PRO A 368 -27.08 -12.51 -5.31
C PRO A 368 -27.98 -13.62 -5.83
N PRO A 369 -27.45 -14.50 -6.69
CA PRO A 369 -28.24 -15.59 -7.29
C PRO A 369 -28.68 -16.65 -6.26
N PHE A 370 -28.04 -16.72 -5.08
CA PHE A 370 -28.34 -17.69 -4.03
C PHE A 370 -28.10 -17.10 -2.64
N ARG A 371 -29.08 -17.21 -1.74
CA ARG A 371 -28.93 -16.97 -0.30
C ARG A 371 -28.82 -18.31 0.42
N SER A 372 -27.71 -18.54 1.11
CA SER A 372 -27.62 -19.70 2.00
C SER A 372 -28.47 -19.47 3.23
N THR A 373 -29.23 -20.48 3.65
CA THR A 373 -30.04 -20.45 4.87
C THR A 373 -29.33 -21.07 6.07
N ASN A 374 -28.05 -21.44 5.93
CA ASN A 374 -27.30 -22.08 7.01
C ASN A 374 -26.68 -21.01 7.94
N PRO A 375 -27.15 -20.88 9.19
CA PRO A 375 -26.67 -19.87 10.14
C PRO A 375 -25.22 -20.09 10.59
N HIS A 376 -24.67 -21.29 10.38
CA HIS A 376 -23.29 -21.62 10.74
C HIS A 376 -22.31 -21.48 9.57
N GLN A 377 -22.80 -21.14 8.38
CA GLN A 377 -21.92 -20.91 7.25
C GLN A 377 -21.16 -19.60 7.44
N GLN A 378 -19.83 -19.69 7.48
CA GLN A 378 -19.01 -18.48 7.53
C GLN A 378 -19.17 -17.67 6.24
N VAL A 379 -19.25 -16.35 6.40
CA VAL A 379 -19.44 -15.37 5.32
C VAL A 379 -18.59 -14.13 5.60
N ALA A 380 -18.34 -13.35 4.55
CA ALA A 380 -17.77 -12.02 4.66
C ALA A 380 -18.74 -11.14 5.45
N THR A 381 -18.27 -10.49 6.52
CA THR A 381 -19.10 -9.57 7.32
C THR A 381 -18.53 -8.17 7.41
N LYS A 382 -17.22 -8.01 7.21
CA LYS A 382 -16.56 -6.69 7.25
C LYS A 382 -15.44 -6.62 6.21
N LEU A 383 -15.20 -5.44 5.66
CA LEU A 383 -14.04 -5.12 4.81
C LEU A 383 -13.32 -3.90 5.39
N ILE A 384 -12.01 -4.00 5.59
CA ILE A 384 -11.15 -2.88 6.00
C ILE A 384 -10.28 -2.50 4.81
N VAL A 385 -10.49 -1.31 4.25
CA VAL A 385 -9.70 -0.76 3.13
C VAL A 385 -8.61 0.16 3.67
N HIS A 386 -7.35 -0.09 3.31
CA HIS A 386 -6.19 0.64 3.82
C HIS A 386 -5.69 1.70 2.84
N GLY A 387 -5.45 2.91 3.34
CA GLY A 387 -4.96 4.05 2.56
C GLY A 387 -3.44 4.12 2.39
N ASN A 388 -2.68 3.34 3.16
CA ASN A 388 -1.20 3.34 3.20
C ASN A 388 -0.59 4.77 3.21
N VAL A 389 -1.07 5.62 4.12
CA VAL A 389 -0.71 7.04 4.13
C VAL A 389 0.70 7.23 4.73
N PRO A 390 1.65 7.90 4.06
CA PRO A 390 2.96 8.22 4.63
C PRO A 390 2.84 8.97 5.96
N GLY A 391 3.67 8.58 6.94
CA GLY A 391 3.63 9.13 8.29
C GLY A 391 2.56 8.54 9.21
N SER A 392 1.63 7.72 8.68
CA SER A 392 0.68 7.00 9.52
C SER A 392 1.32 5.80 10.21
N TYR A 393 0.81 5.40 11.37
CA TYR A 393 1.27 4.22 12.11
C TYR A 393 1.25 2.91 11.30
N PRO A 394 0.18 2.58 10.52
CA PRO A 394 0.16 1.37 9.69
C PRO A 394 0.87 1.54 8.33
N PHE A 395 1.65 2.62 8.13
CA PHE A 395 2.32 2.85 6.86
C PHE A 395 3.21 1.67 6.45
N ASN A 396 3.08 1.29 5.19
CA ASN A 396 3.77 0.21 4.52
C ASN A 396 3.48 -1.20 5.07
N ARG A 397 2.36 -1.39 5.81
CA ARG A 397 1.85 -2.73 6.17
C ARG A 397 0.97 -3.33 5.07
N HIS A 398 0.21 -2.48 4.40
CA HIS A 398 -0.65 -2.83 3.27
C HIS A 398 -0.35 -1.89 2.11
N ARG A 399 -0.62 -2.36 0.89
CA ARG A 399 -0.72 -1.50 -0.28
C ARG A 399 -1.89 -0.51 -0.12
N ARG A 400 -1.78 0.68 -0.71
CA ARG A 400 -2.92 1.59 -0.85
C ARG A 400 -3.99 0.99 -1.75
N CYS A 401 -5.23 0.95 -1.26
CA CYS A 401 -6.40 0.66 -2.08
C CYS A 401 -7.34 1.87 -2.09
N ARG A 402 -7.73 2.34 -3.28
CA ARG A 402 -8.65 3.46 -3.42
C ARG A 402 -10.08 2.97 -3.24
N TRP A 403 -10.94 3.86 -2.76
CA TRP A 403 -12.34 3.64 -2.52
C TRP A 403 -13.16 4.87 -2.87
N GLU A 404 -14.44 4.68 -3.13
CA GLU A 404 -15.42 5.75 -3.32
C GLU A 404 -16.77 5.38 -2.72
N VAL A 405 -17.51 6.39 -2.25
CA VAL A 405 -18.84 6.21 -1.65
C VAL A 405 -19.89 6.56 -2.70
N ALA A 406 -20.30 5.56 -3.48
CA ALA A 406 -21.10 5.76 -4.69
C ALA A 406 -22.47 6.39 -4.44
N TYR A 407 -23.11 6.06 -3.31
CA TYR A 407 -24.43 6.58 -2.99
C TYR A 407 -24.43 8.07 -2.60
N LEU A 408 -23.26 8.66 -2.32
CA LEU A 408 -23.13 10.11 -2.12
C LEU A 408 -22.96 10.89 -3.43
N GLY A 409 -22.86 10.20 -4.57
CA GLY A 409 -22.89 10.81 -5.90
C GLY A 409 -24.33 11.04 -6.37
N LYS A 410 -24.66 12.29 -6.75
CA LYS A 410 -25.87 12.55 -7.54
C LYS A 410 -25.61 12.00 -8.95
N GLY A 411 -26.46 11.09 -9.42
CA GLY A 411 -26.20 10.28 -10.62
C GLY A 411 -25.98 11.12 -11.88
N ASP A 412 -25.15 10.62 -12.80
CA ASP A 412 -24.91 10.89 -14.24
C ASP A 412 -25.33 12.23 -14.90
N ASP A 413 -25.64 13.30 -14.16
CA ASP A 413 -25.77 14.64 -14.72
C ASP A 413 -24.36 15.20 -14.94
N GLU A 414 -23.88 15.09 -16.18
CA GLU A 414 -22.58 15.56 -16.69
C GLU A 414 -22.29 17.07 -16.45
N ASN A 415 -23.17 17.79 -15.76
CA ASN A 415 -23.13 19.25 -15.58
C ASN A 415 -23.03 19.74 -14.12
N THR A 416 -22.76 18.86 -13.14
CA THR A 416 -22.51 19.31 -11.76
C THR A 416 -21.09 18.97 -11.34
N GLU A 417 -20.32 19.96 -10.85
CA GLU A 417 -18.95 19.81 -10.31
C GLU A 417 -18.86 18.88 -9.07
N ASP A 418 -19.96 18.22 -8.70
CA ASP A 418 -20.12 17.46 -7.46
C ASP A 418 -19.63 16.02 -7.64
N LYS A 419 -18.31 15.84 -7.63
CA LYS A 419 -17.64 14.54 -7.77
C LYS A 419 -18.01 13.59 -6.62
N VAL A 420 -18.15 12.30 -6.96
CA VAL A 420 -18.32 11.21 -5.98
C VAL A 420 -17.19 11.25 -4.95
N PRO A 421 -17.49 11.32 -3.64
CA PRO A 421 -16.46 11.32 -2.60
C PRO A 421 -15.62 10.05 -2.64
N ASN A 422 -14.30 10.21 -2.55
CA ASN A 422 -13.32 9.14 -2.69
C ASN A 422 -12.15 9.26 -1.70
N SER A 423 -11.18 8.35 -1.80
CA SER A 423 -10.00 8.31 -0.92
C SER A 423 -9.10 9.54 -0.94
N GLU A 424 -9.27 10.45 -1.91
CA GLU A 424 -8.53 11.70 -2.01
C GLU A 424 -9.36 12.92 -1.55
N THR A 425 -10.66 12.73 -1.26
CA THR A 425 -11.52 13.78 -0.70
C THR A 425 -11.11 14.10 0.74
N PRO A 426 -10.87 15.38 1.10
CA PRO A 426 -10.63 15.77 2.49
C PRO A 426 -11.76 15.32 3.40
N PHE A 427 -11.43 14.73 4.56
CA PHE A 427 -12.45 14.19 5.44
C PHE A 427 -13.54 15.18 5.87
N PRO A 428 -13.25 16.48 6.17
CA PRO A 428 -14.29 17.43 6.53
C PRO A 428 -15.39 17.60 5.46
N GLU A 429 -15.01 17.59 4.17
CA GLU A 429 -15.96 17.68 3.05
C GLU A 429 -16.80 16.41 2.93
N LEU A 430 -16.17 15.24 3.14
CA LEU A 430 -16.86 13.96 3.18
C LEU A 430 -17.83 13.86 4.38
N GLU A 431 -17.42 14.39 5.53
CA GLU A 431 -18.18 14.40 6.78
C GLU A 431 -19.48 15.19 6.62
N GLU A 432 -19.44 16.35 5.95
CA GLU A 432 -20.64 17.15 5.65
C GLU A 432 -21.64 16.37 4.79
N LYS A 433 -21.17 15.72 3.72
CA LYS A 433 -22.02 14.90 2.84
C LYS A 433 -22.64 13.70 3.55
N LEU A 434 -21.86 13.02 4.41
CA LEU A 434 -22.36 11.89 5.21
C LEU A 434 -23.39 12.35 6.25
N LYS A 435 -23.18 13.51 6.89
CA LYS A 435 -24.13 14.10 7.83
C LYS A 435 -25.45 14.44 7.17
N GLU A 436 -25.41 14.97 5.95
CA GLU A 436 -26.60 15.29 5.17
C GLU A 436 -27.38 14.01 4.79
N GLU A 437 -26.69 13.01 4.24
CA GLU A 437 -27.29 11.73 3.80
C GLU A 437 -28.00 11.00 4.95
N TRP A 438 -27.36 10.94 6.12
CA TRP A 438 -27.90 10.23 7.29
C TRP A 438 -28.70 11.12 8.23
N LYS A 439 -29.03 12.36 7.86
CA LYS A 439 -29.74 13.28 8.75
C LYS A 439 -31.10 12.74 9.20
N SER A 440 -31.81 12.05 8.31
CA SER A 440 -33.18 11.58 8.54
C SER A 440 -33.32 10.41 9.51
N ILE A 441 -32.22 9.70 9.82
CA ILE A 441 -32.25 8.53 10.72
C ILE A 441 -32.15 8.92 12.21
N TYR A 442 -31.75 10.16 12.52
CA TYR A 442 -31.61 10.63 13.89
C TYR A 442 -32.85 11.42 14.32
N ALA A 443 -33.31 11.24 15.56
CA ALA A 443 -34.49 11.94 16.07
C ALA A 443 -34.21 13.43 16.36
N SER A 444 -32.94 13.80 16.57
CA SER A 444 -32.53 15.18 16.82
C SER A 444 -31.09 15.45 16.39
N GLU A 445 -30.74 16.72 16.17
CA GLU A 445 -29.36 17.13 15.86
C GLU A 445 -28.38 16.81 17.00
N SER A 446 -28.85 16.84 18.26
CA SER A 446 -28.03 16.46 19.43
C SER A 446 -27.70 14.96 19.42
N GLU A 447 -28.64 14.11 19.01
CA GLU A 447 -28.41 12.66 18.90
C GLU A 447 -27.42 12.37 17.76
N ALA A 448 -27.59 13.03 16.62
CA ALA A 448 -26.67 12.93 15.48
C ALA A 448 -25.24 13.31 15.89
N GLN A 449 -25.07 14.44 16.58
CA GLN A 449 -23.77 14.90 17.08
C GLN A 449 -23.14 13.92 18.09
N GLN A 450 -23.95 13.27 18.93
CA GLN A 450 -23.45 12.30 19.90
C GLN A 450 -23.00 10.99 19.23
N LYS A 451 -23.80 10.48 18.28
CA LYS A 451 -23.50 9.22 17.56
C LYS A 451 -22.38 9.37 16.52
N GLN A 452 -22.22 10.56 15.94
CA GLN A 452 -21.19 10.85 14.93
C GLN A 452 -19.94 11.51 15.53
N ARG A 453 -19.84 11.59 16.86
CA ARG A 453 -18.69 12.18 17.53
C ARG A 453 -17.43 11.36 17.26
N GLY A 454 -16.39 12.04 16.80
CA GLY A 454 -15.08 11.43 16.61
C GLY A 454 -14.50 10.86 17.92
N MET A 455 -14.05 9.61 17.88
CA MET A 455 -13.34 8.96 18.98
C MET A 455 -11.84 9.00 18.71
N VAL A 456 -11.08 9.70 19.56
CA VAL A 456 -9.63 9.81 19.41
C VAL A 456 -8.95 8.53 19.90
N LEU A 457 -8.07 7.97 19.08
CA LEU A 457 -7.25 6.80 19.35
C LEU A 457 -5.76 7.18 19.29
N ASN A 458 -4.96 6.64 20.20
CA ASN A 458 -3.50 6.79 20.15
C ASN A 458 -2.83 5.46 19.83
N ARG A 459 -2.44 5.25 18.57
CA ARG A 459 -1.79 4.02 18.09
C ARG A 459 -0.39 3.77 18.69
N GLY A 460 0.20 4.77 19.34
CA GLY A 460 1.53 4.70 19.94
C GLY A 460 1.55 4.16 21.38
N TRP A 461 0.38 3.93 21.98
CA TRP A 461 0.27 3.36 23.33
C TRP A 461 0.20 1.83 23.25
N GLY A 462 1.00 1.12 24.04
CA GLY A 462 1.12 -0.35 23.99
C GLY A 462 -0.19 -1.14 24.23
N ASP A 463 -1.21 -0.50 24.81
CA ASP A 463 -2.56 -1.07 24.99
C ASP A 463 -3.54 -0.70 23.86
N SER A 464 -3.13 0.12 22.90
CA SER A 464 -3.99 0.47 21.76
C SER A 464 -3.83 -0.55 20.63
N PRO A 465 -4.94 -0.97 19.99
CA PRO A 465 -4.93 -1.86 18.84
C PRO A 465 -3.83 -1.51 17.83
N GLY A 466 -2.88 -2.42 17.67
CA GLY A 466 -1.78 -2.28 16.72
C GLY A 466 -2.24 -2.44 15.28
N SER A 467 -3.44 -2.97 15.06
CA SER A 467 -4.11 -3.09 13.77
C SER A 467 -5.57 -2.64 13.85
N SER A 468 -6.15 -2.17 12.75
CA SER A 468 -7.60 -1.89 12.67
C SER A 468 -8.44 -3.17 12.85
N ILE A 469 -7.82 -4.33 12.65
CA ILE A 469 -8.35 -5.67 12.93
C ILE A 469 -8.66 -5.88 14.42
N GLU A 470 -7.83 -5.32 15.31
CA GLU A 470 -7.93 -5.48 16.77
C GLU A 470 -8.95 -4.53 17.42
N MET A 471 -9.51 -3.58 16.67
CA MET A 471 -10.50 -2.62 17.19
C MET A 471 -11.92 -3.17 17.32
N LEU A 472 -12.13 -4.43 16.96
CA LEU A 472 -13.47 -4.97 16.71
C LEU A 472 -13.94 -5.89 17.85
N GLY A 473 -14.53 -5.27 18.88
CA GLY A 473 -15.18 -5.98 19.99
C GLY A 473 -16.06 -5.16 20.96
N GLY A 474 -16.25 -3.86 20.74
CA GLY A 474 -17.01 -2.99 21.67
C GLY A 474 -17.67 -1.75 21.07
N TRP A 475 -17.77 -1.64 19.75
CA TRP A 475 -18.37 -0.48 19.06
C TRP A 475 -19.87 -0.61 18.79
N GLU A 476 -20.42 -1.81 18.97
CA GLU A 476 -21.85 -2.10 18.79
C GLU A 476 -22.69 -1.66 20.03
N GLU A 477 -22.05 -1.28 21.14
CA GLU A 477 -22.72 -0.80 22.36
C GLU A 477 -22.36 0.66 22.71
N PRO A 478 -23.35 1.51 23.01
CA PRO A 478 -23.10 2.88 23.44
C PRO A 478 -22.60 2.91 24.90
N GLY A 479 -21.30 3.16 25.13
CA GLY A 479 -20.83 3.49 26.49
C GLY A 479 -19.37 3.22 26.88
N ALA A 480 -18.53 2.65 26.02
CA ALA A 480 -17.17 2.23 26.44
C ALA A 480 -16.13 3.38 26.42
N GLY A 481 -16.25 4.34 27.35
CA GLY A 481 -15.22 5.35 27.62
C GLY A 481 -14.16 4.85 28.61
N GLY A 482 -13.03 4.35 28.12
CA GLY A 482 -11.88 3.96 28.94
C GLY A 482 -10.87 5.08 29.13
N MET A 483 -10.57 5.44 30.39
CA MET A 483 -9.63 6.47 30.80
C MET A 483 -8.17 6.04 30.57
N GLY A 484 -7.42 6.76 29.72
CA GLY A 484 -6.01 6.49 29.43
C GLY A 484 -5.03 7.42 30.15
N ARG A 485 -3.97 6.85 30.76
CA ARG A 485 -2.84 7.57 31.38
C ARG A 485 -1.89 8.15 30.32
N LYS A 486 -1.40 9.37 30.53
CA LYS A 486 -0.44 10.07 29.67
C LYS A 486 0.93 9.38 29.62
N PHE A 487 1.31 8.90 28.44
CA PHE A 487 2.70 8.75 28.00
C PHE A 487 2.85 9.51 26.67
N GLU A 488 3.96 10.26 26.52
CA GLU A 488 4.25 11.05 25.31
C GLU A 488 4.61 10.13 24.13
N GLY A 489 3.60 9.75 23.35
CA GLY A 489 3.77 9.22 22.00
C GLY A 489 3.98 10.37 21.01
N SER A 490 4.68 10.11 19.90
CA SER A 490 4.79 11.04 18.76
C SER A 490 3.39 11.50 18.32
N GLU A 491 3.19 12.80 18.09
CA GLU A 491 1.89 13.37 17.68
C GLU A 491 1.30 12.71 16.42
N GLU A 492 2.14 12.05 15.60
CA GLU A 492 1.79 11.32 14.38
C GLU A 492 1.06 9.98 14.62
N SER A 493 1.03 9.46 15.85
CA SER A 493 0.33 8.20 16.17
C SER A 493 -1.13 8.37 16.55
N THR A 494 -1.66 9.60 16.54
CA THR A 494 -3.05 9.87 16.93
C THR A 494 -3.99 9.90 15.72
N THR A 495 -5.09 9.15 15.82
CA THR A 495 -6.16 9.07 14.80
C THR A 495 -7.51 9.34 15.42
N THR A 496 -8.50 9.74 14.63
CA THR A 496 -9.89 9.91 15.09
C THR A 496 -10.80 9.00 14.28
N LEU A 497 -11.62 8.21 14.96
CA LEU A 497 -12.60 7.32 14.37
C LEU A 497 -13.95 7.99 14.27
N TYR A 498 -14.55 7.99 13.08
CA TYR A 498 -15.87 8.52 12.83
C TYR A 498 -16.79 7.41 12.33
N GLY A 499 -17.90 7.20 13.03
CA GLY A 499 -18.89 6.17 12.71
C GLY A 499 -20.09 6.73 11.97
N TYR A 500 -20.51 6.00 10.95
CA TYR A 500 -21.77 6.15 10.22
C TYR A 500 -22.40 4.76 10.03
N PRO A 501 -23.69 4.64 9.74
CA PRO A 501 -24.30 3.34 9.48
C PRO A 501 -23.56 2.60 8.35
N GLY A 502 -23.05 1.41 8.66
CA GLY A 502 -22.27 0.60 7.73
C GLY A 502 -20.84 1.09 7.44
N LEU A 503 -20.35 2.16 8.08
CA LEU A 503 -19.03 2.73 7.82
C LEU A 503 -18.32 3.24 9.06
N VAL A 504 -17.02 2.96 9.17
CA VAL A 504 -16.12 3.61 10.13
C VAL A 504 -14.90 4.14 9.41
N PHE A 505 -14.63 5.43 9.57
CA PHE A 505 -13.48 6.11 9.00
C PHE A 505 -12.43 6.34 10.07
N GLU A 506 -11.20 5.90 9.82
CA GLU A 506 -10.04 6.29 10.60
C GLU A 506 -9.33 7.46 9.94
N VAL A 507 -9.30 8.60 10.62
CA VAL A 507 -8.84 9.88 10.07
C VAL A 507 -7.60 10.35 10.81
N LEU A 508 -6.57 10.71 10.06
CA LEU A 508 -5.33 11.29 10.58
C LEU A 508 -5.56 12.77 10.91
N ARG A 509 -4.67 13.35 11.73
CA ARG A 509 -4.69 14.79 12.03
C ARG A 509 -4.58 15.67 10.77
N SER A 510 -3.96 15.18 9.70
CA SER A 510 -3.90 15.86 8.40
C SER A 510 -5.25 15.94 7.68
N GLY A 511 -6.29 15.25 8.17
CA GLY A 511 -7.59 15.13 7.51
C GLY A 511 -7.64 14.03 6.45
N ALA A 512 -6.53 13.32 6.21
CA ALA A 512 -6.48 12.16 5.33
C ALA A 512 -7.07 10.93 6.02
N VAL A 513 -7.86 10.14 5.29
CA VAL A 513 -8.41 8.86 5.77
C VAL A 513 -7.33 7.78 5.67
N SER A 514 -6.95 7.22 6.81
CA SER A 514 -5.99 6.11 6.92
C SER A 514 -6.61 4.77 6.57
N ALA A 515 -7.84 4.53 7.02
CA ALA A 515 -8.58 3.30 6.73
C ALA A 515 -10.09 3.54 6.72
N VAL A 516 -10.82 2.74 5.96
CA VAL A 516 -12.29 2.68 5.95
C VAL A 516 -12.73 1.26 6.24
N THR A 517 -13.55 1.08 7.28
CA THR A 517 -14.19 -0.20 7.57
C THR A 517 -15.63 -0.15 7.07
N VAL A 518 -16.04 -1.16 6.32
CA VAL A 518 -17.39 -1.33 5.77
C VAL A 518 -18.03 -2.57 6.38
N PHE A 519 -19.31 -2.47 6.73
CA PHE A 519 -20.13 -3.52 7.36
C PHE A 519 -21.33 -3.91 6.49
#